data_AF-A0A800K3H5-F1
#
_entry.id   AF-A0A800K3H5-F1
#
_cell.length_a   1.000
_cell.length_b   1.000
_cell.length_c   1.000
_cell.angle_alpha   90.00
_cell.angle_beta   90.00
_cell.angle_gamma   90.00
#
_symmetry.space_group_name_H-M   'P 1'
#
loop_
_entity.id
_entity.type
_entity.pdbx_description
1 polymer ?
#
loop_
_entity_poly.entity_id
_entity_poly.type
_entity_poly.pdbx_seq_one_letter_code
_entity_poly.pdbx_strand_id
1 'polypeptide(L)' 'MKIKVKDKIPNCEVFQLVDGHPVKKYIFELTKGKKVVLFGLPGAYTSVCSSKHLPGYINNADQYKNK' A
#
# COMPACT_ATOMS: atom_id res chain seq x y z
N MET A 1 10.52 -14.34 -1.25
CA MET A 1 10.09 -14.46 -2.67
C MET A 1 10.12 -13.09 -3.32
N LYS A 2 10.68 -12.97 -4.53
CA LYS A 2 10.61 -11.74 -5.34
C LYS A 2 9.41 -11.88 -6.30
N ILE A 3 8.43 -10.99 -6.20
CA ILE A 3 7.30 -10.94 -7.12
C ILE A 3 7.74 -10.39 -8.48
N LYS A 4 7.21 -10.91 -9.58
CA LYS A 4 7.48 -10.45 -10.95
C LYS A 4 6.25 -9.78 -11.56
N VAL A 5 6.47 -9.05 -12.65
CA VAL A 5 5.38 -8.46 -13.44
C VAL A 5 4.46 -9.58 -13.93
N LYS A 6 3.14 -9.37 -13.83
CA LYS A 6 2.05 -10.33 -14.12
C LYS A 6 1.83 -11.42 -13.06
N ASP A 7 2.66 -11.51 -12.03
CA ASP A 7 2.36 -12.40 -10.89
C ASP A 7 1.15 -11.88 -10.13
N LYS A 8 0.32 -12.81 -9.65
CA LYS A 8 -0.74 -12.46 -8.70
C LYS A 8 -0.12 -12.14 -7.35
N ILE A 9 -0.55 -11.04 -6.75
CA ILE A 9 -0.16 -10.69 -5.38
C ILE A 9 -0.69 -11.80 -4.44
N PRO A 10 0.15 -12.40 -3.60
CA PRO A 10 -0.29 -13.43 -2.67
C PRO A 10 -1.26 -12.84 -1.66
N ASN A 11 -2.27 -13.61 -1.29
CA ASN A 11 -3.15 -13.20 -0.20
C ASN A 11 -2.40 -13.34 1.12
N CYS A 12 -2.25 -12.24 1.85
CA CYS A 12 -1.65 -12.24 3.18
C CYS A 12 -2.44 -11.35 4.14
N GLU A 13 -2.24 -11.61 5.43
CA GLU A 13 -2.81 -10.83 6.51
C GLU A 13 -2.02 -9.53 6.69
N VAL A 14 -2.74 -8.42 6.81
CA VAL A 14 -2.22 -7.11 7.16
C VAL A 14 -3.05 -6.53 8.29
N PHE A 15 -2.45 -5.64 9.07
CA PHE A 15 -3.14 -4.93 10.13
C PHE A 15 -3.34 -3.48 9.71
N GLN A 16 -4.58 -3.01 9.77
CA GLN A 16 -4.92 -1.61 9.60
C GLN A 16 -5.46 -1.06 10.90
N LEU A 17 -4.96 0.09 11.33
CA LEU A 17 -5.53 0.81 12.46
C LEU A 17 -6.88 1.41 12.04
N VAL A 18 -7.97 0.99 12.68
CA VAL A 18 -9.33 1.52 12.49
C VAL A 18 -9.84 1.90 13.87
N ASP A 19 -10.25 3.16 14.04
CA ASP A 19 -10.72 3.71 15.33
C ASP A 19 -9.75 3.46 16.51
N GLY A 20 -8.44 3.51 16.23
CA GLY A 20 -7.39 3.30 17.23
C GLY A 20 -7.07 1.82 17.53
N HIS A 21 -7.77 0.86 16.91
CA HIS A 21 -7.56 -0.56 17.13
C HIS A 21 -6.97 -1.25 15.90
N PRO A 22 -6.02 -2.20 16.08
CA PRO A 22 -5.48 -2.97 14.97
C PRO A 22 -6.51 -3.99 14.49
N VAL A 23 -7.05 -3.77 13.30
CA VAL A 23 -7.99 -4.68 12.65
C VAL A 23 -7.23 -5.52 11.62
N LYS A 24 -7.36 -6.85 11.75
CA LYS A 24 -6.85 -7.80 10.75
C LYS A 24 -7.65 -7.66 9.46
N LYS A 25 -6.96 -7.53 8.33
CA LYS A 25 -7.52 -7.52 6.97
C LYS A 25 -6.68 -8.41 6.06
N TYR A 26 -7.24 -8.81 4.93
CA TYR A 26 -6.50 -9.53 3.90
C TYR A 26 -6.19 -8.63 2.71
N ILE A 27 -5.00 -8.74 2.12
CA ILE A 27 -4.61 -7.97 0.92
C ILE A 27 -5.62 -8.14 -0.21
N PHE A 28 -6.19 -9.34 -0.36
CA PHE A 28 -7.20 -9.59 -1.38
C PHE A 28 -8.46 -8.73 -1.18
N GLU A 29 -8.90 -8.49 0.05
CA GLU A 29 -10.06 -7.63 0.33
C GLU A 29 -9.80 -6.17 -0.08
N LEU A 30 -8.54 -5.73 0.02
CA LEU A 30 -8.13 -4.37 -0.35
C LEU A 30 -7.98 -4.20 -1.86
N THR A 31 -7.68 -5.27 -2.59
CA THR A 31 -7.27 -5.21 -4.01
C THR A 31 -8.27 -5.80 -5.00
N LYS A 32 -9.16 -6.71 -4.57
CA LYS A 32 -10.09 -7.42 -5.44
C LYS A 32 -10.98 -6.44 -6.22
N GLY A 33 -11.01 -6.59 -7.54
CA GLY A 33 -11.86 -5.82 -8.44
C GLY A 33 -11.49 -4.34 -8.56
N LYS A 34 -10.32 -3.93 -8.04
CA LYS A 34 -9.86 -2.54 -8.06
C LYS A 34 -8.54 -2.42 -8.82
N LYS A 35 -8.33 -1.27 -9.46
CA LYS A 35 -7.01 -0.86 -9.92
C LYS A 35 -6.27 -0.22 -8.74
N VAL A 36 -5.22 -0.87 -8.26
CA VAL A 36 -4.54 -0.49 -7.01
C VAL A 36 -3.07 -0.22 -7.25
N VAL A 37 -2.56 0.85 -6.67
CA VAL A 37 -1.13 1.12 -6.50
C VAL A 37 -0.76 0.73 -5.07
N LEU A 38 0.12 -0.25 -4.92
CA LEU A 38 0.65 -0.70 -3.62
C LEU A 38 2.16 -0.40 -3.57
N PHE A 39 2.60 0.33 -2.55
CA PHE A 39 4.01 0.61 -2.31
C PHE A 39 4.36 0.37 -0.84
N GLY A 40 5.60 -0.05 -0.58
CA GLY A 40 6.10 -0.36 0.76
C GLY A 40 7.24 0.57 1.18
N LEU A 41 7.37 0.78 2.48
CA LEU A 41 8.46 1.53 3.10
C LEU A 41 9.15 0.66 4.15
N PRO A 42 10.47 0.80 4.37
CA PRO A 42 11.19 0.13 5.45
C PRO A 42 10.59 0.28 6.84
N GLY A 43 10.00 1.45 7.16
CA GLY A 43 9.36 1.70 8.43
C GLY A 43 8.78 3.10 8.54
N ALA A 44 7.75 3.25 9.38
CA ALA A 44 7.17 4.56 9.70
C ALA A 44 8.22 5.46 10.39
N TYR A 45 8.14 6.77 10.15
CA TYR A 45 9.01 7.80 10.74
C TYR A 45 10.51 7.68 10.41
N THR A 46 10.88 6.80 9.47
CA THR A 46 12.27 6.73 8.96
C THR A 46 12.54 7.85 7.95
N SER A 47 13.79 8.34 7.90
CA SER A 47 14.16 9.62 7.28
C SER A 47 13.69 9.79 5.83
N VAL A 48 14.20 8.96 4.90
CA VAL A 48 13.89 9.06 3.48
C VAL A 48 12.42 8.67 3.19
N CYS A 49 11.90 7.70 3.92
CA CYS A 49 10.55 7.20 3.76
C CYS A 49 9.50 8.29 4.02
N SER A 50 9.71 9.07 5.08
CA SER A 50 8.77 10.12 5.52
C SER A 50 8.95 11.42 4.75
N SER A 51 10.19 11.79 4.40
CA SER A 51 10.49 13.07 3.75
C SER A 51 10.33 13.05 2.22
N LYS A 52 10.47 11.89 1.57
CA LYS A 52 10.50 11.81 0.09
C LYS A 52 9.56 10.77 -0.50
N HIS A 53 9.57 9.53 -0.01
CA HIS A 53 8.80 8.46 -0.65
C HIS A 53 7.29 8.67 -0.52
N LEU A 54 6.79 8.76 0.72
CA LEU A 54 5.35 8.92 0.98
C LEU A 54 4.77 10.22 0.38
N PRO A 55 5.40 11.41 0.55
CA PRO A 55 4.88 12.65 -0.02
C PRO A 55 4.72 12.61 -1.55
N GLY A 56 5.62 11.92 -2.26
CA GLY A 56 5.52 11.76 -3.72
C GLY A 56 4.25 11.03 -4.17
N TYR A 57 3.80 10.02 -3.43
CA TYR A 57 2.54 9.32 -3.73
C TYR A 57 1.30 10.16 -3.37
N ILE A 58 1.38 10.96 -2.30
CA ILE A 58 0.29 11.87 -1.90
C ILE A 58 0.08 12.94 -2.98
N ASN A 59 1.17 13.60 -3.41
CA ASN A 59 1.09 14.68 -4.40
C ASN A 59 0.57 14.21 -5.76
N ASN A 60 0.79 12.95 -6.11
CA ASN A 60 0.35 12.36 -7.39
C ASN A 60 -0.93 11.52 -7.27
N ALA A 61 -1.56 11.48 -6.10
CA ALA A 61 -2.70 10.59 -5.83
C ALA A 61 -3.85 10.79 -6.82
N ASP A 62 -4.16 12.04 -7.16
CA ASP A 62 -5.25 12.36 -8.10
C ASP A 62 -4.91 11.97 -9.54
N GLN A 63 -3.63 12.08 -9.93
CA GLN A 63 -3.17 11.61 -11.24
C GLN A 63 -3.29 10.09 -11.38
N TYR A 64 -3.06 9.34 -10.29
CA TYR A 64 -3.24 7.89 -10.30
C TYR A 64 -4.71 7.49 -10.38
N LYS A 65 -5.61 8.23 -9.70
CA LYS A 65 -7.06 7.97 -9.74
C LYS A 65 -7.68 8.25 -11.11
N ASN A 66 -7.17 9.26 -11.81
CA ASN A 66 -7.67 9.66 -13.13
C ASN A 66 -7.15 8.80 -14.29
N LYS A 67 -6.42 7.71 -14.03
CA LYS A 67 -5.88 6.77 -15.03
C LYS A 67 -6.58 5.42 -14.99
#